data_AF-A0A7S1QVE7-F1
#
_entry.id   AF-A0A7S1QVE7-F1
#
_cell.length_a   1.000
_cell.length_b   1.000
_cell.length_c   1.000
_cell.angle_alpha   90.00
_cell.angle_beta   90.00
_cell.angle_gamma   90.00
#
_symmetry.space_group_name_H-M   'P 1'
#
loop_
_entity.id
_entity.type
_entity.pdbx_description
1 polymer ?
#
loop_
_entity_poly.entity_id
_entity_poly.type
_entity_poly.pdbx_seq_one_letter_code
_entity_poly.pdbx_strand_id
1 'polypeptide(L)'
;CMTRLLCQAQGAFCAQLEEERDEAEAKEDEEIAWKRLLHMERNMQESLRAKYEIGWSQELVPGNVSLAGRLGVQLDPQGMCCLAVNEDELTMRLARTNHPGVAVNLDYLSIALKVGLLEGAQPWFSLDPVDPTCPTTMLTKNFGPEWLAGTSVGDVLFQADYYLKELSMGQFKQPMPGMTSCWELARGEIAGPEWDARIWFVVLEAEVNISEDDVLIPCVKMGVEARELVSGSYEDAPVTRPDHPLVKYAETFTREFDAIAERVSVVYYLRELAKASALAKFLADNGYDARSGEWLGLAAAARECQREAPRLWSRRLASAADAPAAAALAAQEGGTNMLYGGVDLSLARFVLRKPKRVAARLSLEADGLKPFQRVAAPAAAAAMQGIFVY
;
A
#
# COMPACT_ATOMS: atom_id res chain seq x y z
N CYS A 1 -77.06 -6.16 26.59
CA CYS A 1 -75.95 -5.21 26.80
C CYS A 1 -74.59 -5.90 26.71
N MET A 2 -74.30 -6.91 27.55
CA MET A 2 -73.00 -7.63 27.56
C MET A 2 -72.56 -8.21 26.21
N THR A 3 -73.44 -8.83 25.43
CA THR A 3 -73.08 -9.41 24.12
C THR A 3 -72.58 -8.36 23.11
N ARG A 4 -73.10 -7.13 23.17
CA ARG A 4 -72.63 -6.04 22.30
C ARG A 4 -71.25 -5.54 22.72
N LEU A 5 -70.99 -5.44 24.02
CA LEU A 5 -69.68 -5.06 24.54
C LEU A 5 -68.60 -6.09 24.20
N LEU A 6 -68.93 -7.39 24.31
CA LEU A 6 -68.02 -8.48 23.90
C LEU A 6 -67.70 -8.44 22.41
N CYS A 7 -68.70 -8.21 21.56
CA CYS A 7 -68.51 -8.12 20.11
C CYS A 7 -67.66 -6.89 19.72
N GLN A 8 -67.87 -5.75 20.38
CA GLN A 8 -67.04 -4.55 20.18
C GLN A 8 -65.59 -4.77 20.63
N ALA A 9 -65.38 -5.39 21.79
CA ALA A 9 -64.04 -5.72 22.28
C ALA A 9 -63.31 -6.71 21.36
N GLN A 10 -64.02 -7.72 20.86
CA GLN A 10 -63.46 -8.68 19.91
C GLN A 10 -63.09 -8.01 18.57
N GLY A 11 -63.94 -7.11 18.07
CA GLY A 11 -63.64 -6.34 16.85
C GLY A 11 -62.42 -5.44 17.00
N ALA A 12 -62.29 -4.73 18.12
CA ALA A 12 -61.13 -3.87 18.40
C ALA A 12 -59.83 -4.69 18.52
N PHE A 13 -59.89 -5.85 19.18
CA PHE A 13 -58.73 -6.75 19.28
C PHE A 13 -58.30 -7.33 17.93
N CYS A 14 -59.26 -7.74 17.08
CA CYS A 14 -58.96 -8.18 15.72
C CYS A 14 -58.31 -7.08 14.88
N ALA A 15 -58.81 -5.84 14.95
CA ALA A 15 -58.25 -4.71 14.23
C ALA A 15 -56.80 -4.39 14.69
N GLN A 16 -56.53 -4.46 16.00
CA GLN A 16 -55.17 -4.28 16.52
C GLN A 16 -54.21 -5.37 16.03
N LEU A 17 -54.64 -6.64 16.01
CA LEU A 17 -53.82 -7.73 15.48
C LEU A 17 -53.56 -7.62 13.97
N GLU A 18 -54.52 -7.08 13.21
CA GLU A 18 -54.32 -6.79 11.79
C GLU A 18 -53.30 -5.67 11.60
N GLU A 19 -53.38 -4.59 12.38
CA GLU A 19 -52.41 -3.48 12.35
C GLU A 19 -50.99 -3.95 12.73
N GLU A 20 -50.83 -4.74 13.81
CA GLU A 20 -49.53 -5.29 14.23
C GLU A 20 -48.94 -6.25 13.18
N ARG A 21 -49.78 -7.03 12.49
CA ARG A 21 -49.35 -7.92 11.40
C ARG A 21 -48.88 -7.12 10.19
N ASP A 22 -49.66 -6.12 9.79
CA ASP A 22 -49.34 -5.28 8.64
C ASP A 22 -48.07 -4.44 8.89
N GLU A 23 -47.83 -3.96 10.13
CA GLU A 23 -46.56 -3.34 10.53
C GLU A 23 -45.36 -4.31 10.49
N ALA A 24 -45.57 -5.56 10.89
CA ALA A 24 -44.52 -6.57 10.86
C ALA A 24 -44.15 -6.95 9.42
N GLU A 25 -45.14 -7.11 8.55
CA GLU A 25 -44.96 -7.38 7.11
C GLU A 25 -44.22 -6.21 6.44
N ALA A 26 -44.59 -4.96 6.76
CA ALA A 26 -43.89 -3.78 6.25
C ALA A 26 -42.41 -3.73 6.68
N LYS A 27 -42.09 -4.05 7.94
CA LYS A 27 -40.70 -4.12 8.43
C LYS A 27 -39.91 -5.24 7.76
N GLU A 28 -40.54 -6.39 7.51
CA GLU A 28 -39.90 -7.50 6.80
C GLU A 28 -39.61 -7.14 5.33
N ASP A 29 -40.57 -6.52 4.65
CA ASP A 29 -40.39 -6.04 3.28
C ASP A 29 -39.30 -4.97 3.17
N GLU A 30 -39.24 -4.03 4.12
CA GLU A 30 -38.15 -3.06 4.23
C GLU A 30 -36.79 -3.74 4.43
N GLU A 31 -36.70 -4.74 5.31
CA GLU A 31 -35.47 -5.50 5.53
C GLU A 31 -35.04 -6.30 4.29
N ILE A 32 -35.99 -6.91 3.57
CA ILE A 32 -35.72 -7.64 2.32
C ILE A 32 -35.25 -6.68 1.23
N ALA A 33 -35.91 -5.54 1.06
CA ALA A 33 -35.52 -4.50 0.11
C ALA A 33 -34.10 -3.99 0.42
N TRP A 34 -33.81 -3.74 1.70
CA TRP A 34 -32.49 -3.36 2.17
C TRP A 34 -31.40 -4.39 1.84
N LYS A 35 -31.65 -5.68 2.12
CA LYS A 35 -30.72 -6.77 1.78
C LYS A 35 -30.47 -6.87 0.27
N ARG A 36 -31.51 -6.67 -0.56
CA ARG A 36 -31.37 -6.66 -2.04
C ARG A 36 -30.50 -5.50 -2.51
N LEU A 37 -30.70 -4.29 -1.96
CA LEU A 37 -29.89 -3.13 -2.30
C LEU A 37 -28.42 -3.34 -1.94
N LEU A 38 -28.13 -3.83 -0.72
CA LEU A 38 -26.77 -4.15 -0.30
C LEU A 38 -26.11 -5.22 -1.21
N HIS A 39 -26.89 -6.20 -1.66
CA HIS A 39 -26.39 -7.20 -2.59
C HIS A 39 -26.07 -6.61 -3.97
N MET A 40 -26.95 -5.76 -4.51
CA MET A 40 -26.70 -5.07 -5.79
C MET A 40 -25.48 -4.15 -5.72
N GLU A 41 -25.32 -3.41 -4.62
CA GLU A 41 -24.16 -2.55 -4.39
C GLU A 41 -22.86 -3.37 -4.34
N ARG A 42 -22.85 -4.48 -3.59
CA ARG A 42 -21.70 -5.38 -3.52
C ARG A 42 -21.35 -5.94 -4.89
N ASN A 43 -22.33 -6.43 -5.65
CA ASN A 43 -22.10 -6.98 -6.99
C ASN A 43 -21.55 -5.90 -7.96
N MET A 44 -22.05 -4.66 -7.85
CA MET A 44 -21.54 -3.54 -8.64
C MET A 44 -20.10 -3.20 -8.25
N GLN A 45 -19.78 -3.16 -6.95
CA GLN A 45 -18.42 -2.94 -6.45
C GLN A 45 -17.47 -4.04 -6.91
N GLU A 46 -17.87 -5.32 -6.80
CA GLU A 46 -17.09 -6.46 -7.26
C GLU A 46 -16.84 -6.40 -8.78
N SER A 47 -17.85 -6.02 -9.57
CA SER A 47 -17.70 -5.83 -11.01
C SER A 47 -16.73 -4.69 -11.36
N LEU A 48 -16.83 -3.55 -10.66
CA LEU A 48 -15.89 -2.44 -10.83
C LEU A 48 -14.48 -2.86 -10.41
N ARG A 49 -14.35 -3.57 -9.29
CA ARG A 49 -13.06 -4.07 -8.80
C ARG A 49 -12.40 -5.00 -9.82
N ALA A 50 -13.15 -5.95 -10.37
CA ALA A 50 -12.66 -6.82 -11.43
C ALA A 50 -12.27 -6.04 -12.70
N LYS A 51 -13.09 -5.08 -13.13
CA LYS A 51 -12.85 -4.27 -14.34
C LYS A 51 -11.59 -3.42 -14.25
N TYR A 52 -11.32 -2.81 -13.10
CA TYR A 52 -10.21 -1.88 -12.91
C TYR A 52 -9.02 -2.50 -12.17
N GLU A 53 -9.03 -3.83 -12.05
CA GLU A 53 -8.01 -4.64 -11.38
C GLU A 53 -7.77 -4.18 -9.93
N ILE A 54 -8.83 -3.80 -9.22
CA ILE A 54 -8.75 -3.48 -7.78
C ILE A 54 -8.98 -4.76 -7.01
N GLY A 55 -8.07 -5.04 -6.08
CA GLY A 55 -8.12 -6.24 -5.25
C GLY A 55 -6.72 -6.81 -5.12
N TRP A 56 -6.18 -6.71 -3.91
CA TRP A 56 -4.86 -7.25 -3.64
C TRP A 56 -4.87 -8.79 -3.68
N SER A 57 -3.92 -9.37 -4.43
CA SER A 57 -3.63 -10.80 -4.45
C SER A 57 -2.14 -11.02 -4.21
N GLN A 58 -1.80 -12.03 -3.39
CA GLN A 58 -0.40 -12.41 -3.16
C GLN A 58 0.26 -12.97 -4.43
N GLU A 59 -0.51 -13.42 -5.41
CA GLU A 59 0.00 -13.89 -6.70
C GLU A 59 0.64 -12.78 -7.53
N LEU A 60 0.33 -11.52 -7.24
CA LEU A 60 0.96 -10.35 -7.85
C LEU A 60 2.40 -10.14 -7.35
N VAL A 61 2.80 -10.81 -6.27
CA VAL A 61 4.13 -10.67 -5.68
C VAL A 61 5.10 -11.59 -6.42
N PRO A 62 6.13 -11.05 -7.07
CA PRO A 62 7.10 -11.85 -7.80
C PRO A 62 7.94 -12.67 -6.83
N GLY A 63 8.12 -13.96 -7.15
CA GLY A 63 8.99 -14.87 -6.40
C GLY A 63 10.47 -14.68 -6.74
N ASN A 64 11.35 -14.88 -5.74
CA ASN A 64 12.78 -14.68 -5.90
C ASN A 64 13.51 -15.84 -6.61
N VAL A 65 12.92 -17.03 -6.69
CA VAL A 65 13.62 -18.26 -7.14
C VAL A 65 14.18 -18.14 -8.55
N SER A 66 13.37 -17.70 -9.52
CA SER A 66 13.81 -17.55 -10.92
C SER A 66 14.81 -16.40 -11.08
N LEU A 67 14.61 -15.29 -10.35
CA LEU A 67 15.47 -14.11 -10.39
C LEU A 67 16.85 -14.38 -9.78
N ALA A 68 16.90 -15.09 -8.65
CA ALA A 68 18.15 -15.51 -8.02
C ALA A 68 18.95 -16.45 -8.92
N GLY A 69 18.28 -17.37 -9.62
CA GLY A 69 18.91 -18.26 -10.58
C GLY A 69 19.64 -17.52 -11.72
N ARG A 70 19.10 -16.38 -12.16
CA ARG A 70 19.74 -15.51 -13.15
C ARG A 70 21.01 -14.83 -12.63
N LEU A 71 21.11 -14.66 -11.31
CA LEU A 71 22.31 -14.18 -10.61
C LEU A 71 23.24 -15.32 -10.17
N GLY A 72 23.01 -16.56 -10.64
CA GLY A 72 23.82 -17.72 -10.30
C GLY A 72 23.59 -18.28 -8.90
N VAL A 73 22.54 -17.86 -8.18
CA VAL A 73 22.20 -18.35 -6.85
C VAL A 73 20.97 -19.24 -6.93
N GLN A 74 21.12 -20.51 -6.56
CA GLN A 74 19.99 -21.41 -6.39
C GLN A 74 19.33 -21.12 -5.05
N LEU A 75 18.02 -20.94 -5.02
CA LEU A 75 17.21 -20.85 -3.80
C LEU A 75 16.29 -22.06 -3.71
N ASP A 76 15.96 -22.49 -2.50
CA ASP A 76 14.85 -23.41 -2.29
C ASP A 76 13.53 -22.76 -2.71
N PRO A 77 12.47 -23.52 -3.03
CA PRO A 77 11.18 -22.95 -3.44
C PRO A 77 10.57 -21.95 -2.45
N GLN A 78 10.89 -22.09 -1.16
CA GLN A 78 10.49 -21.18 -0.08
C GLN A 78 11.67 -20.35 0.46
N GLY A 79 12.83 -20.43 -0.19
CA GLY A 79 14.04 -19.77 0.24
C GLY A 79 13.94 -18.26 0.08
N MET A 80 14.33 -17.54 1.13
CA MET A 80 14.52 -16.09 1.06
C MET A 80 15.97 -15.77 0.70
N CYS A 81 16.19 -14.56 0.22
CA CYS A 81 17.52 -14.07 -0.10
C CYS A 81 17.75 -12.67 0.48
N CYS A 82 19.00 -12.36 0.77
CA CYS A 82 19.47 -11.05 1.23
C CYS A 82 20.68 -10.59 0.41
N LEU A 83 21.05 -9.33 0.54
CA LEU A 83 22.27 -8.80 -0.06
C LEU A 83 23.41 -8.82 0.95
N ALA A 84 24.57 -9.29 0.50
CA ALA A 84 25.83 -9.08 1.19
C ALA A 84 26.75 -8.20 0.33
N VAL A 85 27.56 -7.38 0.97
CA VAL A 85 28.47 -6.45 0.30
C VAL A 85 29.93 -6.81 0.57
N ASN A 86 30.82 -6.38 -0.31
CA ASN A 86 32.24 -6.29 -0.04
C ASN A 86 32.61 -4.80 -0.05
N GLU A 87 32.94 -4.26 1.12
CA GLU A 87 33.30 -2.85 1.28
C GLU A 87 34.63 -2.50 0.58
N ASP A 88 35.58 -3.43 0.51
CA ASP A 88 36.89 -3.20 -0.13
C ASP A 88 36.75 -3.08 -1.66
N GLU A 89 35.88 -3.88 -2.26
CA GLU A 89 35.69 -3.96 -3.72
C GLU A 89 34.50 -3.15 -4.23
N LEU A 90 33.65 -2.63 -3.33
CA LEU A 90 32.36 -2.01 -3.65
C LEU A 90 31.46 -2.93 -4.52
N THR A 91 31.56 -4.23 -4.29
CA THR A 91 30.73 -5.23 -4.96
C THR A 91 29.62 -5.71 -4.04
N MET A 92 28.54 -6.24 -4.63
CA MET A 92 27.44 -6.85 -3.90
C MET A 92 27.13 -8.23 -4.47
N ARG A 93 26.66 -9.11 -3.61
CA ARG A 93 26.30 -10.49 -3.96
C ARG A 93 25.02 -10.90 -3.26
N LEU A 94 24.30 -11.80 -3.90
CA LEU A 94 23.12 -12.40 -3.32
C LEU A 94 23.52 -13.55 -2.37
N ALA A 95 22.86 -13.64 -1.23
CA ALA A 95 23.02 -14.74 -0.27
C ALA A 95 21.67 -15.30 0.16
N ARG A 96 21.63 -16.58 0.56
CA ARG A 96 20.44 -17.21 1.16
C ARG A 96 20.25 -16.70 2.58
N THR A 97 19.00 -16.58 3.02
CA THR A 97 18.66 -16.24 4.40
C THR A 97 17.38 -16.93 4.83
N ASN A 98 17.27 -17.24 6.12
CA ASN A 98 16.02 -17.66 6.76
C ASN A 98 15.44 -16.54 7.66
N HIS A 99 16.06 -15.36 7.65
CA HIS A 99 15.67 -14.25 8.50
C HIS A 99 14.85 -13.21 7.72
N PRO A 100 13.55 -13.03 8.00
CA PRO A 100 12.66 -12.16 7.22
C PRO A 100 13.07 -10.68 7.31
N GLY A 101 13.69 -10.25 8.41
CA GLY A 101 14.14 -8.86 8.57
C GLY A 101 15.25 -8.42 7.63
N VAL A 102 15.96 -9.35 6.97
CA VAL A 102 17.01 -9.04 5.98
C VAL A 102 16.66 -9.55 4.58
N ALA A 103 15.51 -10.18 4.43
CA ALA A 103 15.04 -10.68 3.16
C ALA A 103 14.73 -9.49 2.23
N VAL A 104 15.00 -9.67 0.94
CA VAL A 104 14.71 -8.68 -0.10
C VAL A 104 13.96 -9.34 -1.24
N ASN A 105 12.94 -8.65 -1.77
CA ASN A 105 12.33 -9.02 -3.04
C ASN A 105 13.18 -8.48 -4.19
N LEU A 106 13.68 -9.36 -5.05
CA LEU A 106 14.64 -9.01 -6.11
C LEU A 106 14.02 -8.17 -7.23
N ASP A 107 12.73 -8.38 -7.52
CA ASP A 107 12.01 -7.60 -8.52
C ASP A 107 11.82 -6.15 -8.02
N TYR A 108 11.42 -5.99 -6.75
CA TYR A 108 11.28 -4.68 -6.11
C TYR A 108 12.63 -3.94 -6.06
N LEU A 109 13.70 -4.64 -5.67
CA LEU A 109 15.05 -4.06 -5.64
C LEU A 109 15.51 -3.64 -7.03
N SER A 110 15.30 -4.48 -8.05
CA SER A 110 15.67 -4.19 -9.44
C SER A 110 14.97 -2.94 -9.98
N ILE A 111 13.65 -2.85 -9.76
CA ILE A 111 12.87 -1.68 -10.14
C ILE A 111 13.31 -0.45 -9.36
N ALA A 112 13.49 -0.56 -8.04
CA ALA A 112 13.93 0.55 -7.21
C ALA A 112 15.33 1.07 -7.60
N LEU A 113 16.26 0.18 -7.94
CA LEU A 113 17.57 0.52 -8.50
C LEU A 113 17.42 1.26 -9.82
N LYS A 114 16.57 0.77 -10.72
CA LYS A 114 16.30 1.42 -12.01
C LYS A 114 15.73 2.82 -11.84
N VAL A 115 14.74 3.02 -10.95
CA VAL A 115 14.19 4.35 -10.65
C VAL A 115 15.26 5.26 -10.04
N GLY A 116 16.00 4.77 -9.04
CA GLY A 116 17.04 5.55 -8.37
C GLY A 116 18.19 5.98 -9.28
N LEU A 117 18.63 5.09 -10.17
CA LEU A 117 19.79 5.32 -11.03
C LEU A 117 19.44 6.06 -12.33
N LEU A 118 18.25 5.83 -12.91
CA LEU A 118 17.83 6.47 -14.16
C LEU A 118 17.08 7.78 -13.94
N GLU A 119 16.16 7.82 -12.96
CA GLU A 119 15.31 8.98 -12.71
C GLU A 119 15.86 9.90 -11.61
N GLY A 120 16.84 9.42 -10.82
CA GLY A 120 17.37 10.16 -9.67
C GLY A 120 16.36 10.34 -8.52
N ALA A 121 15.31 9.52 -8.49
CA ALA A 121 14.19 9.61 -7.55
C ALA A 121 13.85 8.25 -6.94
N GLN A 122 12.79 8.18 -6.13
CA GLN A 122 12.23 6.92 -5.62
C GLN A 122 10.83 6.71 -6.20
N PRO A 123 10.33 5.45 -6.23
CA PRO A 123 8.98 5.17 -6.71
C PRO A 123 7.93 5.95 -5.92
N TRP A 124 7.00 6.58 -6.62
CA TRP A 124 5.82 7.18 -6.01
C TRP A 124 4.58 6.93 -6.85
N PHE A 125 3.42 7.08 -6.22
CA PHE A 125 2.12 6.86 -6.82
C PHE A 125 1.09 7.84 -6.27
N SER A 126 0.09 8.21 -7.06
CA SER A 126 -1.09 8.93 -6.59
C SER A 126 -2.34 8.63 -7.41
N LEU A 127 -3.50 8.84 -6.77
CA LEU A 127 -4.80 8.85 -7.41
C LEU A 127 -5.37 10.26 -7.41
N ASP A 128 -5.41 10.86 -8.59
CA ASP A 128 -5.91 12.21 -8.82
C ASP A 128 -7.14 12.19 -9.73
N PRO A 129 -8.08 13.13 -9.61
CA PRO A 129 -9.23 13.19 -10.51
C PRO A 129 -8.80 13.55 -11.93
N VAL A 130 -9.35 12.84 -12.93
CA VAL A 130 -9.15 13.18 -14.36
C VAL A 130 -9.61 14.60 -14.66
N ASP A 131 -10.71 15.01 -14.04
CA ASP A 131 -11.25 16.37 -14.05
C ASP A 131 -11.64 16.78 -12.62
N PRO A 132 -10.88 17.65 -11.95
CA PRO A 132 -11.17 18.07 -10.58
C PRO A 132 -12.50 18.84 -10.46
N THR A 133 -13.02 19.39 -11.55
CA THR A 133 -14.29 20.14 -11.56
C THR A 133 -15.51 19.22 -11.65
N CYS A 134 -15.31 17.95 -12.01
CA CYS A 134 -16.38 16.97 -12.18
C CYS A 134 -16.40 16.00 -10.99
N PRO A 135 -17.41 16.07 -10.09
CA PRO A 135 -17.48 15.22 -8.91
C PRO A 135 -17.69 13.73 -9.23
N THR A 136 -18.04 13.41 -10.47
CA THR A 136 -18.24 12.04 -10.96
C THR A 136 -17.11 11.53 -11.85
N THR A 137 -16.01 12.27 -11.98
CA THR A 137 -14.92 11.85 -12.86
C THR A 137 -14.20 10.60 -12.35
N MET A 138 -13.51 9.89 -13.23
CA MET A 138 -12.60 8.82 -12.84
C MET A 138 -11.35 9.39 -12.14
N LEU A 139 -10.57 8.52 -11.50
CA LEU A 139 -9.26 8.84 -10.96
C LEU A 139 -8.18 8.32 -11.90
N THR A 140 -7.16 9.11 -12.19
CA THR A 140 -5.96 8.71 -12.93
C THR A 140 -4.93 8.10 -11.98
N LYS A 141 -4.38 6.95 -12.39
CA LYS A 141 -3.26 6.27 -11.74
C LYS A 141 -1.95 6.93 -12.18
N ASN A 142 -1.47 7.88 -11.39
CA ASN A 142 -0.24 8.60 -11.65
C ASN A 142 0.94 7.88 -11.00
N PHE A 143 1.90 7.47 -11.83
CA PHE A 143 3.10 6.77 -11.39
C PHE A 143 4.35 7.63 -11.63
N GLY A 144 5.27 7.60 -10.67
CA GLY A 144 6.57 8.23 -10.79
C GLY A 144 7.69 7.23 -10.66
N PRO A 145 8.38 6.87 -11.76
CA PRO A 145 8.13 7.27 -13.16
C PRO A 145 6.93 6.55 -13.80
N GLU A 146 6.49 7.07 -14.95
CA GLU A 146 5.28 6.57 -15.63
C GLU A 146 5.36 5.08 -16.00
N TRP A 147 6.55 4.59 -16.34
CA TRP A 147 6.78 3.21 -16.74
C TRP A 147 6.62 2.18 -15.60
N LEU A 148 6.41 2.63 -14.36
CA LEU A 148 6.02 1.73 -13.26
C LEU A 148 4.63 1.12 -13.47
N ALA A 149 3.78 1.74 -14.29
CA ALA A 149 2.48 1.18 -14.62
C ALA A 149 2.63 -0.24 -15.20
N GLY A 150 1.92 -1.20 -14.59
CA GLY A 150 1.98 -2.61 -15.00
C GLY A 150 3.21 -3.37 -14.52
N THR A 151 4.01 -2.79 -13.63
CA THR A 151 5.06 -3.51 -12.89
C THR A 151 4.54 -4.00 -11.54
N SER A 152 5.23 -4.95 -10.92
CA SER A 152 4.90 -5.42 -9.56
C SER A 152 4.91 -4.28 -8.54
N VAL A 153 5.86 -3.35 -8.67
CA VAL A 153 5.96 -2.13 -7.85
C VAL A 153 4.76 -1.22 -8.07
N GLY A 154 4.39 -0.96 -9.33
CA GLY A 154 3.20 -0.17 -9.65
C GLY A 154 1.92 -0.77 -9.04
N ASP A 155 1.78 -2.10 -9.13
CA ASP A 155 0.65 -2.81 -8.54
C ASP A 155 0.62 -2.66 -7.01
N VAL A 156 1.74 -2.86 -6.31
CA VAL A 156 1.81 -2.66 -4.85
C VAL A 156 1.45 -1.23 -4.46
N LEU A 157 2.01 -0.23 -5.15
CA LEU A 157 1.77 1.18 -4.84
C LEU A 157 0.28 1.54 -5.00
N PHE A 158 -0.34 1.13 -6.11
CA PHE A 158 -1.77 1.37 -6.37
C PHE A 158 -2.67 0.64 -5.37
N GLN A 159 -2.46 -0.66 -5.18
CA GLN A 159 -3.32 -1.48 -4.33
C GLN A 159 -3.23 -1.05 -2.86
N ALA A 160 -2.04 -0.69 -2.37
CA ALA A 160 -1.86 -0.23 -1.00
C ALA A 160 -2.64 1.06 -0.75
N ASP A 161 -2.44 2.06 -1.62
CA ASP A 161 -3.12 3.35 -1.52
C ASP A 161 -4.65 3.20 -1.60
N TYR A 162 -5.14 2.45 -2.60
CA TYR A 162 -6.58 2.22 -2.76
C TYR A 162 -7.17 1.52 -1.52
N TYR A 163 -6.48 0.50 -0.99
CA TYR A 163 -6.91 -0.22 0.21
C TYR A 163 -6.93 0.67 1.47
N LEU A 164 -5.94 1.56 1.64
CA LEU A 164 -5.90 2.52 2.74
C LEU A 164 -7.12 3.46 2.69
N LYS A 165 -7.46 3.93 1.49
CA LYS A 165 -8.65 4.76 1.29
C LYS A 165 -9.93 3.98 1.66
N GLU A 166 -10.08 2.74 1.21
CA GLU A 166 -11.22 1.88 1.58
C GLU A 166 -11.33 1.65 3.10
N LEU A 167 -10.20 1.41 3.77
CA LEU A 167 -10.15 1.31 5.23
C LEU A 167 -10.57 2.62 5.91
N SER A 168 -10.01 3.75 5.50
CA SER A 168 -10.31 5.05 6.11
C SER A 168 -11.78 5.45 5.94
N MET A 169 -12.41 5.07 4.82
CA MET A 169 -13.84 5.27 4.54
C MET A 169 -14.74 4.22 5.21
N GLY A 170 -14.16 3.31 6.01
CA GLY A 170 -14.90 2.29 6.74
C GLY A 170 -15.55 1.22 5.86
N GLN A 171 -15.08 1.04 4.62
CA GLN A 171 -15.59 -0.02 3.74
C GLN A 171 -15.16 -1.41 4.21
N PHE A 172 -14.02 -1.49 4.90
CA PHE A 172 -13.55 -2.71 5.55
C PHE A 172 -13.52 -2.57 7.06
N LYS A 173 -13.57 -3.72 7.74
CA LYS A 173 -13.28 -3.82 9.16
C LYS A 173 -11.85 -3.37 9.42
N GLN A 174 -11.66 -2.52 10.42
CA GLN A 174 -10.31 -2.05 10.78
C GLN A 174 -9.43 -3.23 11.25
N PRO A 175 -8.15 -3.27 10.84
CA PRO A 175 -7.24 -4.38 11.15
C PRO A 175 -6.86 -4.47 12.64
N MET A 176 -7.02 -3.37 13.38
CA MET A 176 -6.64 -3.25 14.79
C MET A 176 -7.86 -3.06 15.69
N PRO A 177 -7.96 -3.81 16.82
CA PRO A 177 -9.01 -3.59 17.81
C PRO A 177 -9.01 -2.16 18.33
N GLY A 178 -10.19 -1.53 18.37
CA GLY A 178 -10.35 -0.15 18.85
C GLY A 178 -9.95 0.94 17.85
N MET A 179 -9.37 0.58 16.70
CA MET A 179 -9.15 1.53 15.61
C MET A 179 -10.49 1.89 14.96
N THR A 180 -10.72 3.19 14.77
CA THR A 180 -11.95 3.75 14.20
C THR A 180 -11.64 4.32 12.82
N SER A 181 -12.54 4.13 11.86
CA SER A 181 -12.37 4.71 10.52
C SER A 181 -12.51 6.24 10.54
N CYS A 182 -11.91 6.94 9.58
CA CYS A 182 -12.10 8.39 9.41
C CYS A 182 -13.59 8.73 9.29
N TRP A 183 -14.37 7.89 8.60
CA TRP A 183 -15.81 8.05 8.46
C TRP A 183 -16.59 7.96 9.78
N GLU A 184 -16.19 7.07 10.68
CA GLU A 184 -16.79 6.97 12.01
C GLU A 184 -16.38 8.12 12.92
N LEU A 185 -15.12 8.56 12.85
CA LEU A 185 -14.64 9.74 13.58
C LEU A 185 -15.41 11.00 13.16
N ALA A 186 -15.65 11.19 11.86
CA ALA A 186 -16.39 12.31 11.33
C ALA A 186 -17.87 12.35 11.77
N ARG A 187 -18.48 11.20 12.10
CA ARG A 187 -19.88 11.13 12.59
C ARG A 187 -20.03 11.46 14.08
N GLY A 188 -19.00 11.20 14.88
CA GLY A 188 -19.01 11.49 16.32
C GLY A 188 -18.85 12.98 16.64
N GLU A 189 -18.26 13.73 15.72
CA GLU A 189 -18.14 15.18 15.78
C GLU A 189 -19.35 15.76 15.05
N ILE A 190 -20.15 16.59 15.73
CA ILE A 190 -21.41 17.19 15.25
C ILE A 190 -21.25 17.67 13.80
N ALA A 191 -21.78 16.91 12.84
CA ALA A 191 -21.87 17.19 11.40
C ALA A 191 -20.92 18.30 10.93
N GLY A 192 -19.61 17.99 10.90
CA GLY A 192 -18.62 18.91 10.35
C GLY A 192 -18.93 19.21 8.86
N PRO A 193 -18.45 20.36 8.34
CA PRO A 193 -18.61 20.72 6.94
C PRO A 193 -17.98 19.66 6.02
N GLU A 194 -18.45 19.63 4.77
CA GLU A 194 -17.82 18.88 3.67
C GLU A 194 -16.32 19.13 3.68
N TRP A 195 -15.53 18.07 3.60
CA TRP A 195 -14.08 18.16 3.59
C TRP A 195 -13.50 17.27 2.51
N ASP A 196 -12.47 17.80 1.86
CA ASP A 196 -11.62 17.06 0.96
C ASP A 196 -10.22 16.98 1.55
N ALA A 197 -9.59 15.82 1.43
CA ALA A 197 -8.26 15.62 1.98
C ALA A 197 -7.47 14.61 1.16
N ARG A 198 -6.16 14.60 1.39
CA ARG A 198 -5.22 13.62 0.89
C ARG A 198 -4.71 12.75 2.02
N ILE A 199 -4.53 11.47 1.74
CA ILE A 199 -3.85 10.53 2.63
C ILE A 199 -2.70 9.87 1.87
N TRP A 200 -1.55 9.77 2.51
CA TRP A 200 -0.32 9.28 1.90
C TRP A 200 0.35 8.25 2.78
N PHE A 201 0.77 7.13 2.20
CA PHE A 201 1.84 6.35 2.81
C PHE A 201 3.18 7.06 2.62
N VAL A 202 3.97 7.13 3.70
CA VAL A 202 5.28 7.79 3.70
C VAL A 202 6.33 6.97 4.42
N VAL A 203 7.60 7.14 4.03
CA VAL A 203 8.76 6.60 4.78
C VAL A 203 9.20 7.63 5.82
N LEU A 204 8.94 7.39 7.10
CA LEU A 204 9.29 8.30 8.20
C LEU A 204 10.77 8.22 8.58
N GLU A 205 11.33 7.02 8.59
CA GLU A 205 12.74 6.75 8.89
C GLU A 205 13.24 5.64 7.96
N ALA A 206 14.49 5.76 7.49
CA ALA A 206 15.17 4.73 6.71
C ALA A 206 16.64 4.66 7.11
N GLU A 207 17.11 3.47 7.44
CA GLU A 207 18.51 3.16 7.72
C GLU A 207 18.90 1.83 7.05
N VAL A 208 20.17 1.70 6.69
CA VAL A 208 20.74 0.42 6.25
C VAL A 208 21.95 0.12 7.14
N ASN A 209 21.86 -0.98 7.88
CA ASN A 209 22.95 -1.47 8.73
C ASN A 209 23.71 -2.58 8.01
N ILE A 210 24.95 -2.84 8.44
CA ILE A 210 25.76 -3.95 7.95
C ILE A 210 26.04 -4.90 9.12
N SER A 211 25.77 -6.19 8.93
CA SER A 211 26.05 -7.23 9.94
C SER A 211 27.55 -7.55 10.07
N GLU A 212 27.92 -8.43 11.00
CA GLU A 212 29.30 -8.96 11.07
C GLU A 212 29.69 -9.75 9.81
N ASP A 213 28.71 -10.37 9.16
CA ASP A 213 28.86 -11.19 7.94
C ASP A 213 28.66 -10.39 6.65
N ASP A 214 28.79 -9.06 6.74
CA ASP A 214 28.63 -8.08 5.67
C ASP A 214 27.25 -8.11 4.96
N VAL A 215 26.21 -8.57 5.66
CA VAL A 215 24.82 -8.57 5.15
C VAL A 215 24.19 -7.20 5.38
N LEU A 216 23.51 -6.69 4.36
CA LEU A 216 22.71 -5.46 4.46
C LEU A 216 21.40 -5.73 5.19
N ILE A 217 21.12 -4.91 6.21
CA ILE A 217 19.92 -4.97 7.03
C ILE A 217 19.13 -3.67 6.81
N PRO A 218 18.13 -3.66 5.91
CA PRO A 218 17.28 -2.49 5.72
C PRO A 218 16.28 -2.33 6.86
N CYS A 219 16.30 -1.16 7.48
CA CYS A 219 15.34 -0.77 8.52
C CYS A 219 14.54 0.43 8.01
N VAL A 220 13.22 0.27 7.91
CA VAL A 220 12.32 1.37 7.54
C VAL A 220 11.22 1.49 8.57
N LYS A 221 10.84 2.72 8.85
CA LYS A 221 9.64 3.06 9.61
C LYS A 221 8.68 3.75 8.66
N MET A 222 7.58 3.08 8.37
CA MET A 222 6.53 3.62 7.53
C MET A 222 5.49 4.35 8.38
N GLY A 223 4.73 5.23 7.75
CA GLY A 223 3.61 5.90 8.36
C GLY A 223 2.58 6.31 7.33
N VAL A 224 1.55 7.00 7.84
CA VAL A 224 0.51 7.62 7.05
C VAL A 224 0.43 9.09 7.41
N GLU A 225 0.44 9.96 6.41
CA GLU A 225 0.24 11.39 6.55
C GLU A 225 -1.10 11.79 5.94
N ALA A 226 -1.82 12.70 6.60
CA ALA A 226 -3.03 13.30 6.07
C ALA A 226 -2.83 14.79 5.84
N ARG A 227 -3.41 15.32 4.77
CA ARG A 227 -3.39 16.74 4.43
C ARG A 227 -4.77 17.19 4.03
N GLU A 228 -5.28 18.26 4.63
CA GLU A 228 -6.53 18.88 4.19
C GLU A 228 -6.33 19.55 2.83
N LEU A 229 -7.37 19.59 2.02
CA LEU A 229 -7.39 20.40 0.81
C LEU A 229 -8.09 21.74 1.06
N VAL A 230 -7.68 22.77 0.33
CA VAL A 230 -8.39 24.05 0.32
C VAL A 230 -9.76 23.84 -0.33
N SER A 231 -10.84 24.28 0.32
CA SER A 231 -12.21 24.10 -0.19
C SER A 231 -12.37 24.64 -1.61
N GLY A 232 -12.89 23.81 -2.51
CA GLY A 232 -13.05 24.13 -3.94
C GLY A 232 -11.74 24.14 -4.75
N SER A 233 -10.63 23.68 -4.16
CA SER A 233 -9.31 23.59 -4.78
C SER A 233 -8.73 22.18 -4.64
N TYR A 234 -7.72 21.88 -5.47
CA TYR A 234 -6.94 20.64 -5.40
C TYR A 234 -5.56 20.84 -4.75
N GLU A 235 -5.38 21.97 -4.07
CA GLU A 235 -4.16 22.32 -3.35
C GLU A 235 -4.24 21.92 -1.88
N ASP A 236 -3.13 21.43 -1.33
CA ASP A 236 -3.01 21.15 0.09
C ASP A 236 -3.22 22.47 0.87
N ALA A 237 -4.03 22.42 1.92
CA ALA A 237 -4.17 23.53 2.85
C ALA A 237 -2.80 23.83 3.48
N PRO A 238 -2.45 25.12 3.68
CA PRO A 238 -1.15 25.50 4.25
C PRO A 238 -0.94 24.96 5.66
N VAL A 239 -2.03 24.70 6.38
CA VAL A 239 -2.04 24.05 7.69
C VAL A 239 -3.16 23.03 7.69
N THR A 240 -2.82 21.78 7.97
CA THR A 240 -3.81 20.72 8.24
C THR A 240 -4.19 20.76 9.70
N ARG A 241 -5.48 20.76 10.03
CA ARG A 241 -5.92 20.89 11.40
C ARG A 241 -5.68 19.58 12.17
N PRO A 242 -5.14 19.64 13.39
CA PRO A 242 -4.86 18.43 14.18
C PRO A 242 -6.13 17.69 14.61
N ASP A 243 -7.27 18.39 14.67
CA ASP A 243 -8.56 17.81 15.00
C ASP A 243 -9.27 17.15 13.80
N HIS A 244 -8.73 17.27 12.58
CA HIS A 244 -9.31 16.68 11.39
C HIS A 244 -9.42 15.14 11.52
N PRO A 245 -10.57 14.52 11.17
CA PRO A 245 -10.79 13.09 11.38
C PRO A 245 -9.76 12.22 10.63
N LEU A 246 -9.33 12.66 9.45
CA LEU A 246 -8.32 11.94 8.66
C LEU A 246 -6.92 12.04 9.30
N VAL A 247 -6.60 13.13 10.00
CA VAL A 247 -5.33 13.26 10.74
C VAL A 247 -5.31 12.30 11.92
N LYS A 248 -6.37 12.28 12.72
CA LYS A 248 -6.52 11.32 13.84
C LYS A 248 -6.43 9.86 13.36
N TYR A 249 -7.03 9.57 12.20
CA TYR A 249 -6.92 8.27 11.55
C TYR A 249 -5.47 7.95 11.15
N ALA A 250 -4.81 8.87 10.45
CA ALA A 250 -3.43 8.71 9.99
C ALA A 250 -2.43 8.55 11.15
N GLU A 251 -2.59 9.29 12.24
CA GLU A 251 -1.78 9.16 13.46
C GLU A 251 -1.94 7.78 14.11
N THR A 252 -3.18 7.29 14.20
CA THR A 252 -3.47 5.96 14.73
C THR A 252 -2.93 4.86 13.81
N PHE A 253 -3.12 5.00 12.50
CA PHE A 253 -2.57 4.06 11.52
C PHE A 253 -1.04 4.03 11.61
N THR A 254 -0.38 5.18 11.70
CA THR A 254 1.07 5.30 11.82
C THR A 254 1.59 4.60 13.07
N ARG A 255 0.94 4.81 14.22
CA ARG A 255 1.33 4.14 15.48
C ARG A 255 1.21 2.62 15.39
N GLU A 256 0.19 2.13 14.71
CA GLU A 256 -0.08 0.70 14.58
C GLU A 256 0.50 0.09 13.27
N PHE A 257 1.30 0.84 12.50
CA PHE A 257 1.66 0.47 11.12
C PHE A 257 2.25 -0.93 11.04
N ASP A 258 3.22 -1.26 11.89
CA ASP A 258 3.88 -2.56 11.86
C ASP A 258 2.92 -3.71 12.19
N ALA A 259 2.04 -3.52 13.19
CA ALA A 259 1.03 -4.52 13.52
C ALA A 259 -0.02 -4.69 12.40
N ILE A 260 -0.35 -3.60 11.70
CA ILE A 260 -1.21 -3.64 10.51
C ILE A 260 -0.51 -4.39 9.38
N ALA A 261 0.76 -4.12 9.12
CA ALA A 261 1.55 -4.81 8.11
C ALA A 261 1.55 -6.33 8.34
N GLU A 262 1.69 -6.80 9.59
CA GLU A 262 1.62 -8.25 9.88
C GLU A 262 0.25 -8.89 9.61
N ARG A 263 -0.83 -8.09 9.52
CA ARG A 263 -2.21 -8.58 9.32
C ARG A 263 -2.74 -8.35 7.92
N VAL A 264 -2.22 -7.33 7.23
CA VAL A 264 -2.69 -6.86 5.94
C VAL A 264 -1.54 -6.98 4.95
N SER A 265 -1.63 -7.98 4.08
CA SER A 265 -0.54 -8.35 3.19
C SER A 265 -0.14 -7.23 2.22
N VAL A 266 -1.06 -6.43 1.70
CA VAL A 266 -0.67 -5.30 0.82
C VAL A 266 0.18 -4.25 1.55
N VAL A 267 -0.09 -4.01 2.83
CA VAL A 267 0.68 -3.08 3.68
C VAL A 267 2.04 -3.68 4.03
N TYR A 268 2.11 -5.00 4.27
CA TYR A 268 3.37 -5.73 4.39
C TYR A 268 4.25 -5.53 3.15
N TYR A 269 3.72 -5.79 1.95
CA TYR A 269 4.51 -5.69 0.72
C TYR A 269 4.90 -4.26 0.38
N LEU A 270 4.09 -3.27 0.75
CA LEU A 270 4.49 -1.87 0.68
C LEU A 270 5.71 -1.58 1.58
N ARG A 271 5.75 -2.12 2.80
CA ARG A 271 6.93 -2.00 3.69
C ARG A 271 8.15 -2.70 3.10
N GLU A 272 8.00 -3.87 2.50
CA GLU A 272 9.11 -4.58 1.83
C GLU A 272 9.63 -3.82 0.60
N LEU A 273 8.73 -3.17 -0.17
CA LEU A 273 9.12 -2.27 -1.25
C LEU A 273 9.88 -1.03 -0.74
N ALA A 274 9.48 -0.47 0.40
CA ALA A 274 10.21 0.64 1.02
C ALA A 274 11.62 0.21 1.46
N LYS A 275 11.78 -0.99 2.02
CA LYS A 275 13.11 -1.58 2.32
C LYS A 275 13.96 -1.73 1.07
N ALA A 276 13.40 -2.26 -0.01
CA ALA A 276 14.10 -2.39 -1.29
C ALA A 276 14.53 -1.01 -1.84
N SER A 277 13.68 0.01 -1.69
CA SER A 277 13.99 1.39 -2.07
C SER A 277 15.11 2.00 -1.23
N ALA A 278 15.13 1.73 0.08
CA ALA A 278 16.22 2.14 0.98
C ALA A 278 17.54 1.46 0.62
N LEU A 279 17.53 0.16 0.30
CA LEU A 279 18.70 -0.57 -0.19
C LEU A 279 19.20 0.01 -1.51
N ALA A 280 18.31 0.23 -2.49
CA ALA A 280 18.67 0.79 -3.78
C ALA A 280 19.36 2.15 -3.64
N LYS A 281 18.80 3.04 -2.81
CA LYS A 281 19.41 4.34 -2.50
C LYS A 281 20.76 4.18 -1.80
N PHE A 282 20.86 3.32 -0.79
CA PHE A 282 22.11 3.07 -0.07
C PHE A 282 23.21 2.59 -1.03
N LEU A 283 22.90 1.63 -1.90
CA LEU A 283 23.84 1.09 -2.88
C LEU A 283 24.33 2.16 -3.85
N ALA A 284 23.41 2.97 -4.37
CA ALA A 284 23.73 4.07 -5.28
C ALA A 284 24.56 5.17 -4.60
N ASP A 285 24.19 5.58 -3.38
CA ASP A 285 24.87 6.64 -2.63
C ASP A 285 26.30 6.25 -2.20
N ASN A 286 26.56 4.95 -2.00
CA ASN A 286 27.86 4.42 -1.56
C ASN A 286 28.70 3.85 -2.73
N GLY A 287 28.23 3.96 -3.98
CA GLY A 287 29.00 3.58 -5.16
C GLY A 287 29.20 2.08 -5.35
N TYR A 288 28.33 1.24 -4.77
CA TYR A 288 28.34 -0.19 -5.06
C TYR A 288 27.97 -0.45 -6.53
N ASP A 289 28.48 -1.54 -7.10
CA ASP A 289 28.19 -1.93 -8.49
C ASP A 289 26.75 -2.47 -8.68
N ALA A 290 25.78 -1.58 -8.46
CA ALA A 290 24.36 -1.82 -8.70
C ALA A 290 23.93 -1.37 -10.11
N ARG A 291 24.87 -0.85 -10.91
CA ARG A 291 24.64 -0.40 -12.28
C ARG A 291 24.83 -1.51 -13.31
N SER A 292 25.27 -2.70 -12.88
CA SER A 292 25.40 -3.83 -13.78
C SER A 292 24.03 -4.15 -14.43
N GLY A 293 24.06 -4.47 -15.73
CA GLY A 293 22.83 -4.78 -16.47
C GLY A 293 22.08 -5.99 -15.92
N GLU A 294 22.77 -6.85 -15.18
CA GLU A 294 22.18 -8.00 -14.50
C GLU A 294 21.16 -7.57 -13.45
N TRP A 295 21.51 -6.62 -12.57
CA TRP A 295 20.63 -6.12 -11.50
C TRP A 295 19.48 -5.27 -12.03
N LEU A 296 19.75 -4.40 -13.02
CA LEU A 296 18.73 -3.51 -13.60
C LEU A 296 17.74 -4.25 -14.51
N GLY A 297 18.12 -5.41 -15.03
CA GLY A 297 17.32 -6.23 -15.93
C GLY A 297 16.60 -7.41 -15.26
N LEU A 298 16.65 -7.54 -13.92
CA LEU A 298 16.00 -8.67 -13.24
C LEU A 298 14.47 -8.60 -13.36
N ALA A 299 13.90 -7.41 -13.18
CA ALA A 299 12.47 -7.26 -13.08
C ALA A 299 11.72 -7.79 -14.30
N ALA A 300 10.52 -8.32 -14.07
CA ALA A 300 9.64 -8.70 -15.16
C ALA A 300 9.26 -7.50 -16.04
N ALA A 301 8.95 -7.76 -17.31
CA ALA A 301 8.44 -6.73 -18.21
C ALA A 301 7.08 -6.21 -17.70
N ALA A 302 6.85 -4.91 -17.87
CA ALA A 302 5.58 -4.28 -17.54
C ALA A 302 4.44 -4.88 -18.39
N ARG A 303 3.32 -5.19 -17.75
CA ARG A 303 2.07 -5.59 -18.41
C ARG A 303 1.25 -4.36 -18.80
N GLU A 304 0.25 -4.56 -19.66
CA GLU A 304 -0.75 -3.51 -19.90
C GLU A 304 -1.50 -3.21 -18.60
N CYS A 305 -1.65 -1.93 -18.27
CA CYS A 305 -2.23 -1.48 -17.01
C CYS A 305 -3.33 -0.46 -17.28
N GLN A 306 -4.51 -0.69 -16.68
CA GLN A 306 -5.59 0.29 -16.67
C GLN A 306 -5.14 1.55 -15.94
N ARG A 307 -5.11 2.69 -16.65
CA ARG A 307 -4.65 3.99 -16.13
C ARG A 307 -5.69 4.74 -15.32
N GLU A 308 -6.92 4.25 -15.29
CA GLU A 308 -8.01 4.85 -14.55
C GLU A 308 -8.51 3.90 -13.45
N ALA A 309 -9.02 4.48 -12.39
CA ALA A 309 -9.73 3.78 -11.32
C ALA A 309 -11.03 4.55 -10.99
N PRO A 310 -12.09 3.84 -10.60
CA PRO A 310 -13.30 4.49 -10.12
C PRO A 310 -12.97 5.27 -8.84
N ARG A 311 -13.72 6.36 -8.62
CA ARG A 311 -13.72 7.03 -7.33
C ARG A 311 -14.19 6.05 -6.26
N LEU A 312 -13.52 6.11 -5.12
CA LEU A 312 -14.02 5.48 -3.90
C LEU A 312 -15.20 6.30 -3.40
N TRP A 313 -16.38 5.97 -3.88
CA TRP A 313 -17.60 6.45 -3.26
C TRP A 313 -17.94 5.59 -2.06
N SER A 314 -18.08 6.21 -0.88
CA SER A 314 -19.01 5.69 0.10
C SER A 314 -20.41 5.92 -0.45
N ARG A 315 -20.87 5.04 -1.36
CA ARG A 315 -22.26 5.01 -1.81
C ARG A 315 -23.12 4.38 -0.71
N ARG A 316 -22.96 4.80 0.54
CA ARG A 316 -23.87 4.44 1.62
C ARG A 316 -25.15 5.24 1.40
N LEU A 317 -25.93 4.84 0.38
CA LEU A 317 -27.32 5.17 0.07
C LEU A 317 -27.62 6.35 -0.87
N ALA A 318 -27.24 6.20 -2.13
CA ALA A 318 -27.83 6.97 -3.24
C ALA A 318 -28.66 6.10 -4.22
N SER A 319 -29.17 4.95 -3.79
CA SER A 319 -30.00 4.09 -4.65
C SER A 319 -31.21 3.46 -3.94
N ALA A 320 -31.88 4.20 -3.06
CA ALA A 320 -33.29 3.93 -2.83
C ALA A 320 -34.08 4.91 -3.70
N ALA A 321 -34.22 4.53 -4.97
CA ALA A 321 -34.83 5.35 -6.01
C ALA A 321 -36.36 5.45 -5.90
N ASP A 322 -37.01 4.85 -4.90
CA ASP A 322 -38.48 4.94 -4.76
C ASP A 322 -38.98 5.15 -3.31
N ALA A 323 -38.10 5.36 -2.32
CA ALA A 323 -38.51 5.59 -0.93
C ALA A 323 -38.31 7.07 -0.51
N PRO A 324 -39.35 7.76 -0.01
CA PRO A 324 -39.22 9.12 0.56
C PRO A 324 -38.13 9.23 1.65
N ALA A 325 -37.86 8.14 2.38
CA ALA A 325 -36.79 8.07 3.38
C ALA A 325 -35.37 8.15 2.78
N ALA A 326 -35.19 7.75 1.53
CA ALA A 326 -33.91 7.79 0.85
C ALA A 326 -33.58 9.14 0.23
N ALA A 327 -34.59 9.89 -0.20
CA ALA A 327 -34.42 11.30 -0.54
C ALA A 327 -34.02 12.13 0.69
N ALA A 328 -34.53 11.78 1.88
CA ALA A 328 -34.13 12.42 3.14
C ALA A 328 -32.69 12.03 3.56
N LEU A 329 -32.25 10.79 3.37
CA LEU A 329 -30.86 10.40 3.59
C LEU A 329 -29.91 11.01 2.56
N ALA A 330 -30.25 10.96 1.27
CA ALA A 330 -29.45 11.56 0.21
C ALA A 330 -29.39 13.10 0.31
N ALA A 331 -30.41 13.75 0.88
CA ALA A 331 -30.40 15.18 1.19
C ALA A 331 -29.67 15.52 2.51
N GLN A 332 -29.53 14.58 3.45
CA GLN A 332 -28.70 14.74 4.66
C GLN A 332 -27.21 14.49 4.39
N GLU A 333 -26.86 13.72 3.35
CA GLU A 333 -25.49 13.39 2.96
C GLU A 333 -24.93 14.32 1.87
N GLY A 334 -25.29 15.60 1.90
CA GLY A 334 -24.96 16.60 0.88
C GLY A 334 -23.47 16.83 0.58
N GLY A 335 -22.56 16.30 1.41
CA GLY A 335 -21.11 16.42 1.23
C GLY A 335 -20.47 15.17 0.65
N THR A 336 -19.95 15.26 -0.58
CA THR A 336 -19.00 14.25 -1.08
C THR A 336 -17.65 14.49 -0.45
N ASN A 337 -17.38 13.92 0.73
CA ASN A 337 -16.03 13.95 1.28
C ASN A 337 -15.11 13.16 0.36
N MET A 338 -14.16 13.83 -0.29
CA MET A 338 -13.24 13.20 -1.22
C MET A 338 -11.90 12.88 -0.57
N LEU A 339 -11.40 11.69 -0.87
CA LEU A 339 -10.11 11.22 -0.40
C LEU A 339 -9.16 10.97 -1.57
N TYR A 340 -8.10 11.76 -1.62
CA TYR A 340 -7.04 11.69 -2.62
C TYR A 340 -5.72 11.25 -1.97
N GLY A 341 -4.63 11.32 -2.71
CA GLY A 341 -3.27 11.03 -2.22
C GLY A 341 -2.72 9.76 -2.81
N GLY A 342 -1.81 9.09 -2.11
CA GLY A 342 -0.99 8.06 -2.74
C GLY A 342 0.06 7.40 -1.86
N VAL A 343 1.17 7.06 -2.48
CA VAL A 343 2.36 6.52 -1.81
C VAL A 343 3.55 7.36 -2.21
N ASP A 344 4.27 7.89 -1.22
CA ASP A 344 5.53 8.59 -1.40
C ASP A 344 6.67 7.83 -0.70
N LEU A 345 7.50 7.15 -1.50
CA LEU A 345 8.71 6.49 -1.00
C LEU A 345 9.95 7.39 -1.14
N SER A 346 9.79 8.70 -1.30
CA SER A 346 10.90 9.64 -1.37
C SER A 346 11.82 9.50 -0.16
N LEU A 347 13.11 9.28 -0.47
CA LEU A 347 14.17 9.18 0.52
C LEU A 347 15.12 10.38 0.45
N ALA A 348 14.75 11.45 -0.26
CA ALA A 348 15.58 12.64 -0.43
C ALA A 348 15.96 13.30 0.92
N ARG A 349 15.11 13.13 1.94
CA ARG A 349 15.37 13.62 3.30
C ARG A 349 16.35 12.77 4.12
N PHE A 350 16.75 11.59 3.63
CA PHE A 350 17.62 10.67 4.35
C PHE A 350 19.01 10.59 3.72
N VAL A 351 20.03 10.70 4.55
CA VAL A 351 21.43 10.52 4.15
C VAL A 351 21.88 9.11 4.57
N LEU A 352 21.84 8.15 3.64
CA LEU A 352 22.17 6.74 3.90
C LEU A 352 23.69 6.43 3.78
N ARG A 353 24.56 7.42 4.03
CA ARG A 353 25.99 7.37 3.63
C ARG A 353 26.94 6.66 4.59
N LYS A 354 26.52 6.31 5.81
CA LYS A 354 27.40 5.61 6.75
C LYS A 354 26.64 4.47 7.43
N PRO A 355 26.84 3.22 6.99
CA PRO A 355 26.22 2.09 7.66
C PRO A 355 26.75 2.00 9.10
N LYS A 356 25.85 1.73 10.05
CA LYS A 356 26.25 1.29 11.38
C LYS A 356 26.53 -0.21 11.29
N ARG A 357 27.75 -0.63 11.63
CA ARG A 357 28.01 -2.06 11.85
C ARG A 357 27.28 -2.48 13.12
N VAL A 358 26.44 -3.50 13.01
CA VAL A 358 25.68 -4.04 14.13
C VAL A 358 26.19 -5.44 14.47
N ALA A 359 26.37 -5.71 15.77
CA ALA A 359 26.75 -7.02 16.28
C ALA A 359 25.55 -7.98 16.19
N ALA A 360 25.17 -8.33 14.97
CA ALA A 360 24.13 -9.29 14.65
C ALA A 360 24.75 -10.38 13.78
N ARG A 361 24.94 -11.57 14.35
CA ARG A 361 25.25 -12.76 13.55
C ARG A 361 23.96 -13.27 12.96
N LEU A 362 23.84 -13.16 11.66
CA LEU A 362 22.71 -13.71 10.93
C LEU A 362 23.12 -15.12 10.55
N SER A 363 22.34 -16.13 10.98
CA SER A 363 22.58 -17.52 10.59
C SER A 363 22.40 -17.67 9.07
N LEU A 364 23.45 -17.39 8.32
CA LEU A 364 23.52 -17.67 6.90
C LEU A 364 23.81 -19.15 6.73
N GLU A 365 23.02 -19.84 5.91
CA GLU A 365 23.30 -21.23 5.58
C GLU A 365 24.64 -21.31 4.82
N ALA A 366 25.59 -22.05 5.40
CA ALA A 366 26.98 -22.09 5.00
C ALA A 366 27.24 -22.72 3.61
N ASP A 367 26.21 -23.28 2.96
CA ASP A 367 26.37 -24.11 1.76
C ASP A 367 26.69 -23.36 0.46
N GLY A 368 26.81 -22.03 0.50
CA GLY A 368 27.22 -21.23 -0.68
C GLY A 368 28.21 -20.10 -0.38
N LEU A 369 28.46 -19.81 0.89
CA LEU A 369 29.41 -18.80 1.32
C LEU A 369 30.79 -19.44 1.35
N LYS A 370 31.40 -19.68 0.18
CA LYS A 370 32.86 -19.66 0.17
C LYS A 370 33.23 -18.30 0.77
N PRO A 371 33.97 -18.25 1.91
CA PRO A 371 34.48 -16.97 2.41
C PRO A 371 35.13 -16.28 1.23
N PHE A 372 34.97 -14.96 1.06
CA PHE A 372 35.59 -14.19 -0.02
C PHE A 372 37.00 -14.72 -0.22
N GLN A 373 37.16 -15.65 -1.16
CA GLN A 373 38.45 -16.23 -1.41
C GLN A 373 39.04 -15.10 -2.19
N ARG A 374 39.80 -14.24 -1.50
CA ARG A 374 40.73 -13.32 -2.12
C ARG A 374 41.48 -14.19 -3.11
N VAL A 375 41.06 -14.14 -4.37
CA VAL A 375 41.83 -14.70 -5.46
C VAL A 375 43.06 -13.82 -5.42
N ALA A 376 44.12 -14.31 -4.78
CA ALA A 376 45.39 -13.62 -4.79
C ALA A 376 45.66 -13.33 -6.26
N ALA A 377 45.69 -12.03 -6.61
CA ALA A 377 46.04 -11.63 -7.96
C ALA A 377 47.31 -12.40 -8.32
N PRO A 378 47.36 -13.12 -9.46
CA PRO A 378 48.58 -13.80 -9.84
C PRO A 378 49.68 -12.73 -9.84
N ALA A 379 50.70 -12.96 -9.02
CA ALA A 379 51.88 -12.12 -9.00
C ALA A 379 52.50 -12.19 -10.41
N ALA A 380 52.12 -11.24 -11.26
CA ALA A 380 52.78 -11.01 -12.52
C ALA A 380 54.19 -10.52 -12.14
N ALA A 381 55.11 -11.48 -12.12
CA ALA A 381 56.52 -11.24 -11.96
C ALA A 381 56.96 -10.24 -13.04
N ALA A 382 57.27 -9.02 -12.59
CA ALA A 382 58.03 -8.06 -13.37
C ALA A 382 59.44 -8.62 -13.56
N ALA A 383 59.61 -9.47 -14.58
CA ALA A 383 60.89 -9.83 -15.15
C ALA A 383 61.02 -9.13 -16.50
N MET A 384 61.35 -7.83 -16.46
CA MET A 384 61.98 -7.14 -17.58
C MET A 384 63.36 -6.67 -17.12
N GLN A 385 64.31 -7.60 -17.13
CA GLN A 385 65.72 -7.27 -17.30
C GLN A 385 65.94 -7.00 -18.80
N GLY A 386 66.51 -5.84 -19.09
CA GLY A 386 66.59 -5.29 -20.44
C GLY A 386 67.63 -5.91 -21.35
N ILE A 387 67.57 -5.48 -22.61
CA ILE A 387 68.69 -5.51 -23.54
C ILE A 387 68.68 -4.17 -24.28
N PHE A 388 69.61 -3.31 -23.90
CA PHE A 388 70.14 -2.23 -24.71
C PHE A 388 71.17 -2.85 -25.66
N VAL A 389 70.98 -2.74 -26.98
CA VAL A 389 72.05 -2.85 -27.98
C VAL A 389 71.70 -1.98 -29.20
N TYR A 390 72.54 -0.94 -29.38
CA TYR A 390 72.73 0.04 -30.47
C TYR A 390 71.61 1.03 -30.84
#